data_AF-A0A538KQW6-F1
#
_entry.id   AF-A0A538KQW6-F1
#
_cell.length_a   1.000
_cell.length_b   1.000
_cell.length_c   1.000
_cell.angle_alpha   90.00
_cell.angle_beta   90.00
_cell.angle_gamma   90.00
#
_symmetry.space_group_name_H-M   'P 1'
#
loop_
_entity.id
_entity.type
_entity.pdbx_description
1 polymer ?
#
loop_
_entity_poly.entity_id
_entity_poly.type
_entity_poly.pdbx_seq_one_letter_code
_entity_poly.pdbx_strand_id
1 'polypeptide(L)'
;MTLHKVRGGDVLAGLGGIALLVVMFFPWYRFLEGPYTGTRDIAANNTEQSAWQAFHVTLVPLVLLALLGIALLVSTAYEHTQAWPVAAQVLTAVVGPIASVWILLRLVNPPGPNFAADRLWGAWLGFALVLAITAGAWWSMRDADRP
;
A
#
# COMPACT_ATOMS: atom_id res chain seq x y z
N MET A 1 -30.39 9.26 -6.34
CA MET A 1 -29.00 9.19 -5.82
C MET A 1 -28.30 10.49 -6.17
N THR A 2 -28.33 11.48 -5.28
CA THR A 2 -27.64 12.75 -5.47
C THR A 2 -26.20 12.62 -4.98
N LEU A 3 -25.23 12.75 -5.89
CA LEU A 3 -23.77 12.62 -5.72
C LEU A 3 -23.12 13.65 -4.76
N HIS A 4 -23.88 14.30 -3.88
CA HIS A 4 -23.45 15.47 -3.10
C HIS A 4 -22.74 15.15 -1.77
N LYS A 5 -22.53 13.88 -1.41
CA LYS A 5 -21.87 13.47 -0.15
C LYS A 5 -20.67 12.53 -0.32
N VAL A 6 -20.09 12.47 -1.51
CA VAL A 6 -18.88 11.67 -1.71
C VAL A 6 -17.67 12.48 -1.27
N ARG A 7 -17.06 12.11 -0.13
CA ARG A 7 -15.81 12.73 0.34
C ARG A 7 -14.69 12.31 -0.60
N GLY A 8 -14.16 13.27 -1.36
CA GLY A 8 -13.14 12.99 -2.38
C GLY A 8 -11.91 12.27 -1.82
N GLY A 9 -11.53 12.58 -0.57
CA GLY A 9 -10.45 11.89 0.14
C GLY A 9 -10.71 10.39 0.38
N ASP A 10 -11.95 10.00 0.70
CA ASP A 10 -12.30 8.59 0.91
C ASP A 10 -12.23 7.79 -0.40
N VAL A 11 -12.62 8.42 -1.51
CA VAL A 11 -12.52 7.80 -2.84
C VAL A 11 -11.07 7.59 -3.25
N LEU A 12 -10.22 8.60 -3.05
CA LEU A 12 -8.79 8.48 -3.33
C LEU A 12 -8.15 7.39 -2.47
N ALA A 13 -8.48 7.34 -1.18
CA ALA A 13 -7.97 6.33 -0.26
C ALA A 13 -8.44 4.91 -0.63
N GLY A 14 -9.70 4.73 -0.98
CA GLY A 14 -10.23 3.42 -1.36
C GLY A 14 -9.74 2.92 -2.69
N LEU A 15 -9.76 3.75 -3.73
CA LEU A 15 -9.21 3.37 -5.03
C LEU A 15 -7.71 3.10 -4.93
N GLY A 16 -6.98 3.91 -4.15
CA GLY A 16 -5.58 3.67 -3.83
C GLY A 16 -5.35 2.32 -3.14
N GLY A 17 -6.20 1.95 -2.18
CA GLY A 17 -6.16 0.67 -1.47
C GLY A 17 -6.39 -0.53 -2.39
N ILE A 18 -7.43 -0.46 -3.24
CA ILE A 18 -7.72 -1.51 -4.23
C ILE A 18 -6.55 -1.65 -5.21
N ALA A 19 -6.08 -0.53 -5.76
CA ALA A 19 -4.95 -0.53 -6.67
C ALA A 19 -3.68 -1.07 -6.01
N LEU A 20 -3.44 -0.77 -4.73
CA LEU A 20 -2.27 -1.27 -3.99
C LEU A 20 -2.32 -2.80 -3.88
N LEU A 21 -3.46 -3.39 -3.52
CA LEU A 21 -3.61 -4.85 -3.46
C LEU A 21 -3.33 -5.50 -4.81
N VAL A 22 -3.79 -4.89 -5.91
CA VAL A 22 -3.53 -5.38 -7.27
C VAL A 22 -2.05 -5.26 -7.62
N VAL A 23 -1.44 -4.09 -7.37
CA VAL A 23 -0.02 -3.81 -7.66
C VAL A 23 0.92 -4.72 -6.87
N MET A 24 0.53 -5.19 -5.69
CA MET A 24 1.33 -6.12 -4.89
C MET A 24 1.56 -7.48 -5.56
N PHE A 25 0.72 -7.89 -6.51
CA PHE A 25 0.92 -9.11 -7.31
C PHE A 25 1.89 -8.94 -8.47
N PHE A 26 2.18 -7.71 -8.87
CA PHE A 26 3.17 -7.42 -9.92
C PHE A 26 4.59 -7.58 -9.39
N PRO A 27 5.59 -7.73 -10.28
CA PRO A 27 6.97 -7.84 -9.86
C PRO A 27 7.48 -6.49 -9.34
N TRP A 28 7.99 -6.49 -8.11
CA TRP A 28 8.52 -5.30 -7.43
C TRP A 28 10.04 -5.26 -7.46
N TYR A 29 10.66 -6.43 -7.35
CA TYR A 29 12.11 -6.56 -7.31
C TYR A 29 12.57 -7.66 -8.26
N ARG A 30 13.73 -7.45 -8.87
CA ARG A 30 14.45 -8.50 -9.61
C ARG A 30 15.78 -8.78 -8.95
N PHE A 31 16.00 -10.02 -8.57
CA PHE A 31 17.20 -10.47 -7.88
C PHE A 31 18.20 -10.97 -8.92
N LEU A 32 19.31 -10.26 -9.09
CA LEU A 32 20.38 -10.69 -10.00
C LEU A 32 21.13 -11.85 -9.32
N GLU A 33 20.86 -13.09 -9.69
CA GLU A 33 21.60 -14.25 -9.16
C GLU A 33 23.09 -14.14 -9.52
N GLY A 34 23.94 -14.04 -8.51
CA GLY A 34 25.26 -14.67 -8.49
C GLY A 34 25.18 -15.96 -7.66
N PRO A 35 26.05 -16.96 -7.88
CA PRO A 35 25.88 -18.30 -7.33
C PRO A 35 25.99 -18.29 -5.80
N TYR A 36 24.85 -18.30 -5.12
CA TYR A 36 24.79 -18.54 -3.69
C TYR A 36 23.69 -19.56 -3.39
N THR A 37 24.15 -20.79 -3.22
CA THR A 37 23.47 -21.92 -2.59
C THR A 37 22.98 -21.50 -1.21
N GLY A 38 21.70 -21.18 -1.10
CA GLY A 38 21.09 -20.73 0.14
C GLY A 38 19.56 -20.77 0.08
N THR A 39 19.01 -21.98 0.17
CA THR A 39 17.63 -22.27 0.60
C THR A 39 16.48 -22.16 -0.41
N ARG A 40 16.69 -21.70 -1.66
CA ARG A 40 15.66 -21.88 -2.71
C ARG A 40 16.26 -22.23 -4.06
N ASP A 41 15.85 -23.37 -4.61
CA ASP A 41 15.98 -23.70 -6.02
C ASP A 41 15.02 -22.81 -6.82
N ILE A 42 15.40 -21.55 -7.04
CA ILE A 42 14.71 -20.68 -7.98
C ILE A 42 15.34 -20.94 -9.35
N ALA A 43 14.52 -21.30 -10.34
CA ALA A 43 15.02 -21.46 -11.69
C ALA A 43 15.56 -20.12 -12.18
N ALA A 44 16.77 -20.11 -12.75
CA ALA A 44 17.49 -18.91 -13.21
C ALA A 44 16.72 -18.03 -14.21
N ASN A 45 15.56 -18.49 -14.70
CA ASN A 45 14.65 -17.77 -15.59
C ASN A 45 13.56 -16.95 -14.86
N ASN A 46 13.41 -17.06 -13.53
CA ASN A 46 12.39 -16.32 -12.77
C ASN A 46 12.98 -15.63 -11.53
N THR A 47 13.77 -14.59 -11.78
CA THR A 47 14.40 -13.76 -10.75
C THR A 47 13.51 -12.62 -10.25
N GLU A 48 12.33 -12.46 -10.83
CA GLU A 48 11.37 -11.43 -10.45
C GLU A 48 10.51 -11.88 -9.28
N GLN A 49 10.37 -11.02 -8.27
CA GLN A 49 9.56 -11.27 -7.10
C GLN A 49 8.52 -10.17 -6.91
N SER A 50 7.29 -10.60 -6.66
CA SER A 50 6.18 -9.76 -6.23
C SER A 50 6.35 -9.27 -4.80
N ALA A 51 5.53 -8.28 -4.37
CA ALA A 51 5.57 -7.78 -3.00
C ALA A 51 5.35 -8.89 -1.95
N TRP A 52 4.46 -9.85 -2.26
CA TRP A 52 4.17 -11.00 -1.41
C TRP A 52 5.38 -11.90 -1.18
N GLN A 53 6.17 -12.12 -2.23
CA GLN A 53 7.38 -12.93 -2.18
C GLN A 53 8.54 -12.18 -1.53
N ALA A 54 8.69 -10.89 -1.83
CA ALA A 54 9.80 -10.08 -1.33
C ALA A 54 9.68 -9.74 0.17
N PHE A 55 8.45 -9.50 0.67
CA PHE A 55 8.25 -9.03 2.05
C PHE A 55 7.72 -10.10 3.01
N HIS A 56 7.15 -11.20 2.52
CA HIS A 56 6.58 -12.26 3.36
C HIS A 56 5.76 -11.68 4.54
N VAL A 57 6.04 -12.04 5.80
CA VAL A 57 5.28 -11.56 6.97
C VAL A 57 5.35 -10.04 7.17
N THR A 58 6.41 -9.37 6.71
CA THR A 58 6.54 -7.91 6.87
C THR A 58 5.59 -7.12 5.98
N LEU A 59 4.83 -7.78 5.10
CA LEU A 59 3.84 -7.11 4.24
C LEU A 59 2.58 -6.64 4.97
N VAL A 60 2.33 -7.14 6.19
CA VAL A 60 1.09 -6.91 6.96
C VAL A 60 0.67 -5.43 7.03
N PRO A 61 1.57 -4.45 7.28
CA PRO A 61 1.19 -3.04 7.31
C PRO A 61 0.63 -2.52 5.97
N LEU A 62 1.10 -3.01 4.82
CA LEU A 62 0.57 -2.59 3.52
C LEU A 62 -0.82 -3.15 3.26
N VAL A 63 -1.02 -4.43 3.59
CA VAL A 63 -2.33 -5.06 3.45
C VAL A 63 -3.32 -4.36 4.37
N LEU A 64 -2.94 -4.09 5.63
CA LEU A 64 -3.76 -3.33 6.56
C LEU A 64 -4.09 -1.93 6.02
N LEU A 65 -3.09 -1.20 5.51
CA LEU A 65 -3.31 0.12 4.93
C LEU A 65 -4.27 0.09 3.74
N ALA A 66 -4.11 -0.90 2.85
CA ALA A 66 -4.99 -1.07 1.71
C ALA A 66 -6.43 -1.36 2.14
N LEU A 67 -6.61 -2.25 3.12
CA LEU A 67 -7.93 -2.59 3.68
C LEU A 67 -8.58 -1.39 4.38
N LEU A 68 -7.80 -0.58 5.09
CA LEU A 68 -8.30 0.65 5.73
C LEU A 68 -8.77 1.66 4.67
N GLY A 69 -8.01 1.86 3.59
CA GLY A 69 -8.44 2.69 2.47
C GLY A 69 -9.76 2.20 1.87
N ILE A 70 -9.89 0.89 1.63
CA ILE A 70 -11.13 0.28 1.13
C ILE A 70 -12.29 0.49 2.11
N ALA A 71 -12.05 0.31 3.42
CA ALA A 71 -13.06 0.53 4.45
C ALA A 71 -13.59 1.98 4.43
N LEU A 72 -12.73 2.97 4.18
CA LEU A 72 -13.16 4.36 4.01
C LEU A 72 -14.13 4.51 2.84
N LEU A 73 -13.76 4.01 1.65
CA LEU A 73 -14.63 4.08 0.47
C LEU A 73 -15.96 3.34 0.64
N VAL A 74 -15.94 2.16 1.26
CA VAL A 74 -17.17 1.41 1.59
C VAL A 74 -18.03 2.23 2.56
N SER A 75 -17.43 2.86 3.57
CA SER A 75 -18.18 3.68 4.53
C SER A 75 -18.88 4.88 3.87
N THR A 76 -18.23 5.52 2.90
CA THR A 76 -18.83 6.61 2.10
C THR A 76 -19.95 6.09 1.21
N ALA A 77 -19.83 4.88 0.66
CA ALA A 77 -20.83 4.30 -0.23
C ALA A 77 -22.11 3.85 0.49
N TYR A 78 -22.00 3.39 1.74
CA TYR A 78 -23.12 2.79 2.49
C TYR A 78 -23.74 3.71 3.55
N GLU A 79 -23.31 4.98 3.67
CA GLU A 79 -23.79 5.93 4.69
C GLU A 79 -23.80 5.34 6.11
N HIS A 80 -22.80 4.50 6.43
CA HIS A 80 -22.76 3.79 7.72
C HIS A 80 -22.57 4.76 8.90
N THR A 81 -23.22 4.44 10.02
CA THR A 81 -23.23 5.18 11.28
C THR A 81 -21.81 5.63 11.70
N GLN A 82 -21.72 6.88 12.13
CA GLN A 82 -20.51 7.72 12.29
C GLN A 82 -19.33 7.13 13.09
N ALA A 83 -19.50 6.02 13.80
CA ALA A 83 -18.45 5.43 14.64
C ALA A 83 -17.36 4.67 13.86
N TRP A 84 -17.72 3.96 12.78
CA TRP A 84 -16.78 3.13 12.01
C TRP A 84 -15.78 3.94 11.13
N PRO A 85 -16.20 5.01 10.44
CA PRO A 85 -15.30 5.81 9.61
C PRO A 85 -14.16 6.44 10.42
N VAL A 86 -14.46 6.91 11.64
CA VAL A 86 -13.48 7.61 12.48
C VAL A 86 -12.33 6.69 12.88
N ALA A 87 -12.61 5.44 13.25
CA ALA A 87 -11.58 4.47 13.57
C ALA A 87 -10.67 4.16 12.37
N ALA A 88 -11.27 3.94 11.19
CA ALA A 88 -10.51 3.71 9.96
C ALA A 88 -9.65 4.92 9.58
N GLN A 89 -10.16 6.15 9.75
CA GLN A 89 -9.40 7.38 9.50
C GLN A 89 -8.20 7.51 10.43
N VAL A 90 -8.39 7.36 11.74
CA VAL A 90 -7.31 7.43 12.74
C VAL A 90 -6.25 6.37 12.47
N LEU A 91 -6.67 5.13 12.22
CA LEU A 91 -5.75 4.05 11.90
C LEU A 91 -4.97 4.33 10.61
N THR A 92 -5.63 4.83 9.56
CA THR A 92 -4.97 5.18 8.30
C THR A 92 -3.97 6.32 8.48
N ALA A 93 -4.29 7.32 9.31
CA ALA A 93 -3.40 8.44 9.59
C ALA A 93 -2.15 8.04 10.40
N VAL A 94 -2.22 6.98 11.20
CA VAL A 94 -1.05 6.43 11.92
C VAL A 94 -0.28 5.45 11.04
N VAL A 95 -0.97 4.48 10.44
CA VAL A 95 -0.36 3.40 9.65
C VAL A 95 0.19 3.92 8.33
N GLY A 96 -0.48 4.87 7.68
CA GLY A 96 -0.11 5.42 6.38
C GLY A 96 1.30 6.03 6.35
N PRO A 97 1.64 6.99 7.22
CA PRO A 97 2.99 7.56 7.29
C PRO A 97 4.06 6.51 7.64
N ILE A 98 3.76 5.59 8.57
CA ILE A 98 4.69 4.52 8.96
C ILE A 98 4.97 3.61 7.75
N ALA A 99 3.92 3.16 7.04
CA ALA A 99 4.05 2.34 5.84
C ALA A 99 4.76 3.08 4.70
N SER A 100 4.51 4.39 4.55
CA SER A 100 5.17 5.25 3.56
C SER A 100 6.68 5.31 3.80
N VAL A 101 7.09 5.62 5.03
CA VAL A 101 8.51 5.64 5.41
C VAL A 101 9.12 4.25 5.25
N TRP A 102 8.43 3.20 5.68
CA TRP A 102 8.91 1.82 5.57
C TRP A 102 9.15 1.40 4.11
N ILE A 103 8.21 1.67 3.20
CA ILE A 103 8.40 1.38 1.77
C ILE A 103 9.50 2.24 1.17
N LEU A 104 9.62 3.52 1.56
CA LEU A 104 10.71 4.37 1.10
C LEU A 104 12.07 3.79 1.51
N LEU A 105 12.20 3.33 2.76
CA LEU A 105 13.40 2.65 3.23
C LEU A 105 13.67 1.35 2.45
N ARG A 106 12.63 0.61 2.04
CA ARG A 106 12.76 -0.58 1.20
C ARG A 106 13.05 -0.30 -0.28
N LEU A 107 12.73 0.89 -0.77
CA LEU A 107 13.16 1.35 -2.09
C LEU A 107 14.65 1.75 -2.07
N VAL A 108 15.10 2.40 -1.01
CA VAL A 108 16.52 2.74 -0.86
C VAL A 108 17.36 1.47 -0.62
N ASN A 109 16.91 0.63 0.31
CA ASN A 109 17.56 -0.62 0.71
C ASN A 109 16.68 -1.82 0.36
N PRO A 110 16.79 -2.35 -0.87
CA PRO A 110 15.95 -3.46 -1.29
C PRO A 110 16.20 -4.72 -0.44
N PRO A 111 15.17 -5.57 -0.27
CA PRO A 111 15.34 -6.86 0.40
C PRO A 111 16.33 -7.73 -0.40
N GLY A 112 17.18 -8.50 0.26
CA GLY A 112 18.11 -9.46 -0.37
C GLY A 112 19.51 -9.49 0.23
N PRO A 113 20.30 -10.55 -0.02
CA PRO A 113 21.73 -10.57 0.31
C PRO A 113 22.44 -9.38 -0.35
N ASN A 114 23.25 -8.65 0.40
CA ASN A 114 24.02 -7.48 -0.06
C ASN A 114 23.19 -6.31 -0.62
N PHE A 115 21.88 -6.23 -0.35
CA PHE A 115 21.01 -5.17 -0.90
C PHE A 115 21.03 -5.09 -2.44
N ALA A 116 21.36 -6.20 -3.11
CA ALA A 116 21.50 -6.27 -4.55
C ALA A 116 20.19 -6.78 -5.19
N ALA A 117 19.19 -5.90 -5.31
CA ALA A 117 18.03 -6.16 -6.15
C ALA A 117 17.67 -4.93 -6.98
N ASP A 118 17.31 -5.16 -8.24
CA ASP A 118 16.78 -4.12 -9.10
C ASP A 118 15.36 -3.78 -8.68
N ARG A 119 15.04 -2.48 -8.68
CA ARG A 119 13.69 -1.98 -8.38
C ARG A 119 12.91 -1.90 -9.67
N LEU A 120 11.84 -2.67 -9.74
CA LEU A 120 10.93 -2.66 -10.87
C LEU A 120 9.85 -1.59 -10.67
N TRP A 121 9.09 -1.33 -11.73
CA TRP A 121 8.02 -0.32 -11.72
C TRP A 121 6.96 -0.60 -10.64
N GLY A 122 6.72 -1.87 -10.30
CA GLY A 122 5.75 -2.27 -9.27
C GLY A 122 6.07 -1.68 -7.89
N ALA A 123 7.35 -1.59 -7.52
CA ALA A 123 7.76 -1.01 -6.24
C ALA A 123 7.51 0.51 -6.18
N TRP A 124 7.81 1.22 -7.27
CA TRP A 124 7.57 2.67 -7.37
C TRP A 124 6.08 3.00 -7.37
N LEU A 125 5.29 2.23 -8.13
CA LEU A 125 3.85 2.41 -8.18
C LEU A 125 3.20 2.06 -6.83
N GLY A 126 3.66 0.99 -6.18
CA GLY A 126 3.23 0.62 -4.83
C GLY A 126 3.48 1.74 -3.82
N PHE A 127 4.65 2.37 -3.86
CA PHE A 127 4.94 3.54 -3.02
C PHE A 127 4.04 4.73 -3.31
N ALA A 128 3.82 5.06 -4.60
CA ALA A 128 2.92 6.13 -4.98
C ALA A 128 1.48 5.89 -4.48
N LEU A 129 1.02 4.64 -4.51
CA LEU A 129 -0.29 4.24 -3.99
C LEU A 129 -0.39 4.33 -2.47
N VAL A 130 0.66 3.94 -1.74
CA VAL A 130 0.75 4.13 -0.28
C VAL A 130 0.64 5.63 0.09
N LEU A 131 1.33 6.50 -0.67
CA LEU A 131 1.20 7.95 -0.50
C LEU A 131 -0.20 8.46 -0.85
N ALA A 132 -0.81 7.95 -1.93
CA ALA A 132 -2.17 8.33 -2.32
C ALA A 132 -3.20 7.95 -1.25
N ILE A 133 -3.09 6.76 -0.64
CA ILE A 133 -3.97 6.34 0.47
C ILE A 133 -3.80 7.28 1.67
N THR A 134 -2.54 7.56 2.04
CA THR A 134 -2.22 8.43 3.17
C THR A 134 -2.72 9.86 2.94
N ALA A 135 -2.53 10.40 1.74
CA ALA A 135 -3.02 11.72 1.36
C ALA A 135 -4.55 11.78 1.30
N GLY A 136 -5.21 10.74 0.77
CA GLY A 136 -6.66 10.62 0.74
C GLY A 136 -7.27 10.64 2.13
N ALA A 137 -6.69 9.89 3.07
CA ALA A 137 -7.12 9.88 4.47
C ALA A 137 -6.95 11.26 5.14
N TRP A 138 -5.80 11.91 4.94
CA TRP A 138 -5.57 13.27 5.45
C TRP A 138 -6.60 14.26 4.90
N TRP A 139 -6.85 14.22 3.59
CA TRP A 139 -7.81 15.13 2.97
C TRP A 139 -9.23 14.89 3.50
N SER A 140 -9.64 13.63 3.65
CA SER A 140 -10.94 13.30 4.24
C SER A 140 -11.13 13.93 5.62
N MET A 141 -10.10 13.89 6.49
CA MET A 141 -10.13 14.55 7.80
C MET A 141 -10.35 16.07 7.69
N ARG A 142 -9.64 16.75 6.78
CA ARG A 142 -9.79 18.21 6.58
C ARG A 142 -11.18 18.60 6.07
N ASP A 143 -11.80 17.75 5.26
CA ASP A 143 -13.16 17.99 4.78
C ASP A 143 -14.22 17.74 5.85
N ALA A 144 -13.87 17.10 6.98
CA ALA A 144 -14.75 17.01 8.17
C ALA A 144 -14.90 18.37 8.89
N ASP A 145 -13.85 19.20 8.83
CA ASP A 145 -13.72 20.42 9.62
C ASP A 145 -14.29 21.66 8.91
N ARG A 146 -14.77 21.54 7.67
CA ARG A 146 -15.38 22.65 6.92
C ARG A 146 -16.90 22.70 7.20
N PRO A 147 -17.42 23.82 7.74
CA PRO A 147 -18.82 23.96 8.15
C PRO A 147 -19.80 23.98 6.98
#